data_AF-A0A0T6B433-F1
#
_entry.id   AF-A0A0T6B433-F1
#
_cell.length_a   1.000
_cell.length_b   1.000
_cell.length_c   1.000
_cell.angle_alpha   90.00
_cell.angle_beta   90.00
_cell.angle_gamma   90.00
#
_symmetry.space_group_name_H-M   'P 1'
#
loop_
_entity.id
_entity.type
_entity.pdbx_description
1 polymer ?
#
loop_
_entity_poly.entity_id
_entity_poly.type
_entity_poly.pdbx_seq_one_letter_code
_entity_poly.pdbx_strand_id
1 'polypeptide(L)'
;HYNSYNIDGQQTMVENIADNVGLELSFRAYRRNKRLSRLEDQQFFISYAHMWCEILGSGDEFLIHQEHAPVQARVQGAVSNNLYFHQAFSCNLNSKREKCSLW
;
A
#
# COMPACT_ATOMS: atom_id res chain seq x y z
N HIS A 1 -3.10 12.18 -13.14
CA HIS A 1 -3.42 13.42 -12.40
C HIS A 1 -2.70 13.44 -11.05
N TYR A 2 -1.36 13.45 -11.06
CA TYR A 2 -0.47 13.93 -9.98
C TYR A 2 0.82 14.52 -10.58
N ASN A 3 0.82 14.82 -11.89
CA ASN A 3 2.04 15.08 -12.68
C ASN A 3 2.71 16.44 -12.40
N SER A 4 2.17 17.25 -11.48
CA SER A 4 2.73 18.58 -11.18
C SER A 4 3.46 18.69 -9.84
N TYR A 5 3.39 17.69 -8.95
CA TYR A 5 4.05 17.73 -7.64
C TYR A 5 4.71 16.40 -7.30
N ASN A 6 6.01 16.43 -7.03
CA ASN A 6 6.74 15.27 -6.53
C ASN A 6 6.40 15.05 -5.06
N ILE A 7 6.12 13.81 -4.67
CA ILE A 7 5.88 13.44 -3.26
C ILE A 7 7.21 13.52 -2.50
N ASP A 8 7.25 14.25 -1.39
CA ASP A 8 8.41 14.25 -0.50
C ASP A 8 8.43 12.97 0.34
N GLY A 9 9.36 12.07 0.00
CA GLY A 9 9.53 10.80 0.69
C GLY A 9 10.09 10.92 2.10
N GLN A 10 10.80 12.01 2.44
CA GLN A 10 11.27 12.25 3.81
C GLN A 10 10.13 12.72 4.70
N GLN A 11 9.33 13.67 4.21
CA GLN A 11 8.17 14.19 4.94
C GLN A 11 7.14 13.09 5.24
N THR A 12 6.89 12.21 4.27
CA THR A 12 5.88 11.14 4.38
C THR A 12 6.43 9.82 4.94
N MET A 13 7.70 9.78 5.33
CA MET A 13 8.42 8.54 5.66
C MET A 13 7.75 7.72 6.77
N VAL A 14 7.37 8.37 7.88
CA VAL A 14 6.82 7.68 9.05
C VAL A 14 5.50 6.98 8.70
N GLU A 15 4.64 7.67 7.96
CA GLU A 15 3.33 7.16 7.54
C GLU A 15 3.46 6.09 6.47
N ASN A 16 4.40 6.24 5.53
CA ASN A 16 4.72 5.18 4.57
C ASN A 16 5.22 3.92 5.28
N ILE A 17 6.02 4.05 6.35
CA ILE A 17 6.46 2.91 7.17
C ILE A 17 5.27 2.27 7.88
N ALA A 18 4.40 3.08 8.48
CA ALA A 18 3.21 2.62 9.17
C ALA A 18 2.27 1.83 8.25
N ASP A 19 2.01 2.32 7.03
CA ASP A 19 1.19 1.63 6.03
C ASP A 19 1.80 0.30 5.59
N ASN A 20 3.12 0.28 5.33
CA ASN A 20 3.83 -0.93 4.90
C ASN A 20 3.76 -2.03 5.99
N VAL A 21 4.19 -1.69 7.21
CA VAL A 21 4.25 -2.64 8.32
C VAL A 21 2.85 -3.04 8.79
N GLY A 22 1.94 -2.08 8.85
CA GLY A 22 0.55 -2.30 9.25
C GLY A 22 -0.18 -3.28 8.32
N LEU A 23 -0.02 -3.15 7.01
CA LEU A 23 -0.58 -4.08 6.03
C LEU A 23 -0.02 -5.49 6.20
N GLU A 24 1.29 -5.61 6.37
CA GLU A 24 1.95 -6.91 6.54
C GLU A 24 1.51 -7.63 7.82
N LEU A 25 1.55 -6.95 8.97
CA LEU A 25 1.13 -7.54 10.24
C LEU A 25 -0.36 -7.90 10.24
N SER A 26 -1.20 -7.05 9.65
CA SER A 26 -2.64 -7.32 9.53
C SER A 26 -2.91 -8.57 8.69
N PHE A 27 -2.20 -8.75 7.57
CA PHE A 27 -2.34 -9.96 6.74
C PHE A 27 -1.85 -11.22 7.47
N ARG A 28 -0.70 -11.14 8.15
CA ARG A 28 -0.17 -12.25 8.97
C ARG A 28 -1.17 -12.66 10.05
N ALA A 29 -1.79 -11.69 10.74
CA ALA A 29 -2.82 -11.95 11.74
C ALA A 29 -4.08 -12.58 11.13
N TYR A 30 -4.55 -12.06 9.99
CA TYR A 30 -5.69 -12.60 9.24
C TYR A 30 -5.50 -14.08 8.86
N ARG A 31 -4.28 -14.47 8.49
CA ARG A 31 -3.91 -15.85 8.12
C ARG A 31 -3.60 -16.78 9.30
N ARG A 32 -3.29 -16.24 10.49
CA ARG A 32 -2.67 -16.99 11.60
C ARG A 32 -3.40 -18.27 12.02
N ASN A 33 -4.73 -18.31 11.92
CA ASN A 33 -5.55 -19.43 12.38
C ASN A 33 -6.57 -19.93 11.35
N LYS A 34 -6.41 -19.55 10.07
CA LYS A 34 -7.36 -19.90 9.01
C LYS A 34 -6.62 -20.48 7.81
N ARG A 35 -7.10 -21.62 7.31
CA ARG A 35 -6.73 -22.11 5.98
C ARG A 35 -7.57 -21.36 4.96
N LEU A 36 -7.04 -20.22 4.52
CA LEU A 36 -7.71 -19.38 3.53
C LEU A 36 -7.30 -19.78 2.11
N SER A 37 -8.27 -19.74 1.22
CA SER A 37 -8.09 -19.86 -0.21
C SER A 37 -7.35 -18.65 -0.76
N ARG A 38 -6.79 -18.80 -1.97
CA ARG A 38 -6.18 -17.69 -2.71
C ARG A 38 -7.17 -16.55 -2.97
N LEU A 39 -8.46 -16.88 -3.16
CA LEU A 39 -9.51 -15.88 -3.36
C LEU A 39 -9.71 -15.00 -2.12
N GLU A 40 -9.69 -15.60 -0.93
CA GLU A 40 -9.80 -14.86 0.33
C GLU A 40 -8.57 -13.96 0.57
N ASP A 41 -7.37 -14.41 0.20
CA ASP A 41 -6.18 -13.57 0.23
C ASP A 41 -6.32 -12.36 -0.70
N GLN A 42 -6.84 -12.56 -1.92
CA GLN A 42 -7.11 -11.46 -2.86
C GLN A 42 -8.16 -10.48 -2.32
N GLN A 43 -9.24 -11.00 -1.73
CA GLN A 43 -10.30 -10.19 -1.12
C GLN A 43 -9.78 -9.33 0.03
N PHE A 44 -8.85 -9.84 0.84
CA PHE A 44 -8.20 -9.05 1.89
C PHE A 44 -7.52 -7.80 1.30
N PHE A 45 -6.72 -7.96 0.25
CA PHE A 45 -6.00 -6.84 -0.37
C PHE A 45 -6.92 -5.88 -1.13
N ILE A 46 -7.99 -6.40 -1.75
CA ILE A 46 -9.04 -5.57 -2.34
C ILE A 46 -9.73 -4.74 -1.26
N SER A 47 -10.06 -5.36 -0.12
CA SER A 47 -10.65 -4.66 1.03
C SER A 47 -9.73 -3.58 1.58
N TYR A 48 -8.41 -3.86 1.67
CA TYR A 48 -7.43 -2.85 2.04
C TYR A 48 -7.45 -1.67 1.07
N ALA A 49 -7.38 -1.91 -0.24
CA ALA A 49 -7.40 -0.85 -1.24
C ALA A 49 -8.72 -0.05 -1.23
N HIS A 50 -9.86 -0.72 -1.04
CA HIS A 50 -11.18 -0.08 -0.96
C HIS A 50 -11.33 0.87 0.23
N MET A 51 -10.71 0.58 1.37
CA MET A 51 -10.70 1.47 2.54
C MET A 51 -10.08 2.84 2.22
N TRP A 52 -9.17 2.87 1.24
CA TRP A 52 -8.48 4.07 0.79
C TRP A 52 -9.15 4.73 -0.43
N CYS A 53 -10.31 4.30 -0.90
CA CYS A 53 -10.93 4.94 -2.06
C CYS A 53 -11.33 6.39 -1.77
N GLU A 54 -10.75 7.33 -2.52
CA GLU A 54 -11.03 8.76 -2.44
C GLU A 54 -11.23 9.36 -3.84
N ILE A 55 -12.12 10.34 -3.96
CA ILE A 55 -12.26 11.18 -5.17
C ILE A 55 -11.59 12.52 -4.88
N LEU A 56 -10.51 12.82 -5.58
CA LEU A 56 -9.85 14.13 -5.47
C LEU A 56 -10.69 15.20 -6.17
N GLY A 57 -10.99 16.29 -5.46
CA GLY A 57 -11.51 17.52 -6.06
C GLY A 57 -10.40 18.32 -6.75
N SER A 58 -10.76 19.27 -7.61
CA SER A 58 -9.80 20.19 -8.24
C SER A 58 -9.25 21.18 -7.20
N GLY A 59 -8.15 20.81 -6.55
CA GLY A 59 -7.53 21.58 -5.47
C GLY A 59 -6.37 20.83 -4.80
N ASP A 60 -5.39 20.38 -5.60
CA ASP A 60 -4.23 19.59 -5.15
C ASP A 60 -3.22 20.38 -4.27
N GLU A 61 -3.54 21.62 -3.89
CA GLU A 61 -2.69 22.47 -3.04
C GLU A 61 -2.56 21.89 -1.61
N PHE A 62 -3.50 21.04 -1.20
CA PHE A 62 -3.46 20.35 0.11
C PHE A 62 -2.33 19.31 0.24
N LEU A 63 -1.70 18.87 -0.86
CA LEU A 63 -0.73 17.75 -0.83
C LEU A 63 0.70 18.16 -0.42
N ILE A 64 1.00 19.45 -0.39
CA ILE A 64 2.38 19.97 -0.22
C ILE A 64 2.82 19.99 1.25
N HIS A 65 1.87 19.90 2.20
CA HIS A 65 2.16 20.01 3.64
C HIS A 65 1.59 18.86 4.49
N GLN A 66 1.17 17.75 3.88
CA GLN A 66 0.60 16.62 4.61
C GLN A 66 1.69 15.63 5.03
N GLU A 67 1.56 15.11 6.24
CA GLU A 67 2.38 14.00 6.73
C GLU A 67 2.10 12.69 5.98
N HIS A 68 0.94 12.60 5.32
CA HIS A 68 0.54 11.47 4.50
C HIS A 68 0.82 11.71 3.02
N ALA A 69 1.36 10.69 2.35
CA ALA A 69 1.42 10.67 0.89
C ALA A 69 0.00 10.65 0.28
N PRO A 70 -0.17 11.08 -0.99
CA PRO A 70 -1.43 10.91 -1.69
C PRO A 70 -1.90 9.46 -1.63
N VAL A 71 -3.20 9.27 -1.43
CA VAL A 71 -3.86 7.97 -1.25
C VAL A 71 -3.41 6.91 -2.26
N GLN A 72 -3.30 7.25 -3.55
CA GLN A 72 -2.85 6.31 -4.58
C GLN A 72 -1.42 5.81 -4.33
N ALA A 73 -0.52 6.70 -3.87
CA ALA A 73 0.86 6.35 -3.54
C ALA A 73 0.95 5.50 -2.28
N ARG A 74 0.09 5.77 -1.26
CA ARG A 74 0.00 4.95 -0.04
C ARG A 74 -0.36 3.50 -0.37
N VAL A 75 -1.46 3.31 -1.12
CA VAL A 75 -1.93 1.96 -1.51
C VAL A 75 -0.88 1.25 -2.36
N GLN A 76 -0.38 1.91 -3.42
CA GLN A 76 0.59 1.29 -4.33
C GLN A 76 1.92 0.98 -3.65
N GLY A 77 2.41 1.86 -2.78
CA GLY A 77 3.63 1.65 -2.00
C GLY A 77 3.52 0.42 -1.10
N ALA A 78 2.46 0.38 -0.27
CA ALA A 78 2.22 -0.71 0.66
C ALA A 78 2.10 -2.08 -0.03
N VAL A 79 1.25 -2.19 -1.07
CA VAL A 79 1.05 -3.48 -1.76
C VAL A 79 2.26 -3.89 -2.62
N SER A 80 3.04 -2.93 -3.13
CA SER A 80 4.26 -3.24 -3.91
C SER A 80 5.33 -3.89 -3.04
N ASN A 81 5.46 -3.46 -1.78
CA ASN A 81 6.43 -4.01 -0.83
C ASN A 81 5.97 -5.35 -0.21
N ASN A 82 4.67 -5.63 -0.18
CA ASN A 82 4.11 -6.80 0.49
C ASN A 82 4.26 -8.10 -0.34
N LEU A 83 5.05 -9.07 0.11
CA LEU A 83 5.25 -10.33 -0.63
C LEU A 83 3.96 -11.16 -0.77
N TYR A 84 3.08 -11.14 0.23
CA TYR A 84 1.84 -11.91 0.20
C TYR A 84 0.86 -11.39 -0.85
N PHE A 85 0.84 -10.07 -1.09
CA PHE A 85 0.10 -9.48 -2.19
C PHE A 85 0.55 -10.06 -3.54
N HIS A 86 1.87 -10.11 -3.76
CA HIS A 86 2.42 -10.67 -5.01
C HIS A 86 2.04 -12.14 -5.18
N GLN A 87 2.02 -12.91 -4.10
CA GLN A 87 1.59 -14.32 -4.14
C GLN A 87 0.09 -14.45 -4.44
N ALA A 88 -0.76 -13.67 -3.76
CA ALA A 88 -2.21 -13.69 -3.94
C ALA A 88 -2.61 -13.36 -5.40
N PHE A 89 -1.93 -12.41 -6.03
CA PHE A 89 -2.21 -11.99 -7.41
C PHE A 89 -1.30 -12.62 -8.47
N SER A 90 -0.37 -13.50 -8.08
CA SER A 90 0.66 -14.06 -8.98
C SER A 90 1.41 -12.99 -9.77
N CYS A 91 1.76 -11.89 -9.11
CA CYS A 91 2.59 -10.85 -9.72
C CYS A 91 3.98 -11.40 -10.04
N ASN A 92 4.55 -10.98 -11.17
CA ASN A 92 5.89 -11.40 -11.55
C ASN A 92 6.93 -10.76 -10.61
N LEU A 93 7.61 -11.61 -9.83
CA LEU A 93 8.66 -11.20 -8.89
C LEU A 93 9.92 -10.66 -9.59
N ASN A 94 10.09 -10.89 -10.90
CA ASN A 94 11.21 -10.36 -11.69
C ASN A 94 11.05 -8.90 -12.12
N SER A 95 9.97 -8.22 -11.72
CA SER A 95 9.97 -6.76 -11.80
C SER A 95 11.07 -6.25 -10.86
N LYS A 96 12.10 -5.59 -11.40
CA LYS A 96 13.29 -5.06 -10.68
C LYS A 96 12.94 -3.96 -9.67
N ARG A 97 12.00 -4.19 -8.77
CA ARG A 97 11.70 -3.30 -7.66
C ARG A 97 12.29 -3.92 -6.42
N GLU A 98 13.36 -3.31 -5.93
CA GLU A 98 13.80 -3.54 -4.56
C GLU A 98 12.61 -3.31 -3.64
N LYS A 99 12.32 -4.29 -2.77
CA LYS A 99 11.20 -4.22 -1.85
C LYS A 99 11.70 -3.67 -0.53
N CYS A 100 11.02 -2.66 0.00
CA CYS A 100 11.28 -2.17 1.34
C CYS A 100 10.49 -3.02 2.33
N SER A 101 11.18 -3.94 3.01
CA SER A 101 10.60 -4.73 4.10
C SER A 101 11.24 -4.34 5.42
N LEU A 102 10.43 -4.10 6.43
CA LEU A 102 10.85 -3.75 7.78
C LEU A 102 10.24 -4.76 8.74
N TRP A 103 11.07 -5.36 9.60
CA TRP A 103 10.75 -6.37 10.63
C TRP A 103 10.55 -7.81 10.15
#